data_AF-A0A1Z4GL98-F1
#
_entry.id   AF-A0A1Z4GL98-F1
#
_cell.length_a   1.000
_cell.length_b   1.000
_cell.length_c   1.000
_cell.angle_alpha   90.00
_cell.angle_beta   90.00
_cell.angle_gamma   90.00
#
_symmetry.space_group_name_H-M   'P 1'
#
loop_
_entity.id
_entity.type
_entity.pdbx_description
1 polymer ?
#
loop_
_entity_poly.entity_id
_entity_poly.type
_entity_poly.pdbx_seq_one_letter_code
_entity_poly.pdbx_strand_id
1 'polypeptide(L)'
;MTSFSDYQSRSAQYMTFIDSEFYPDYLDEARIIYGSVIEQFSELANMASSSAELLIRIVDTPNPSRTQLLRVFRKYVSPDTSVEMLKVKKKIPKIIADYGHRFRDIEQVKANLANRPKPDEALMAILIEYKSRGQKGYELTEAFFLWFESNFGSEYLIQGPVRAGRDVMLNEVLKDWQTKTPADILISRNDGTPLVIGFARYDSDRGGAQEDDRTGGNRDKVTDILRYAERYQLPLKVFFLNDGPGLTLGSMWNDYAALEKYGKGKVMVCTLKMLDERFTRDWLEI
;
A
#
# COMPACT_ATOMS: atom_id res chain seq x y z
N MET A 1 -17.81 15.25 21.38
CA MET A 1 -17.26 14.03 20.76
C MET A 1 -15.86 13.82 21.31
N THR A 2 -15.52 12.61 21.75
CA THR A 2 -14.18 12.23 22.22
C THR A 2 -13.16 12.43 21.08
N SER A 3 -12.03 13.08 21.37
CA SER A 3 -10.95 13.33 20.40
C SER A 3 -9.99 12.16 20.32
N PHE A 4 -9.20 12.08 19.24
CA PHE A 4 -8.23 11.00 19.04
C PHE A 4 -7.17 10.98 20.13
N SER A 5 -6.73 12.15 20.62
CA SER A 5 -5.80 12.24 21.74
C SER A 5 -6.30 11.57 23.02
N ASP A 6 -7.61 11.54 23.26
CA ASP A 6 -8.17 11.05 24.51
C ASP A 6 -8.02 9.53 24.67
N TYR A 7 -7.74 8.80 23.59
CA TYR A 7 -7.52 7.35 23.62
C TYR A 7 -6.05 6.96 23.85
N GLN A 8 -5.12 7.92 23.94
CA GLN A 8 -3.68 7.65 23.96
C GLN A 8 -3.24 6.73 25.10
N SER A 9 -3.78 6.92 26.31
CA SER A 9 -3.44 6.11 27.49
C SER A 9 -3.81 4.63 27.35
N ARG A 10 -4.70 4.31 26.41
CA ARG A 10 -5.23 2.99 26.12
C ARG A 10 -5.11 2.62 24.64
N SER A 11 -4.18 3.25 23.91
CA SER A 11 -4.02 3.16 22.45
C SER A 11 -3.99 1.72 21.94
N ALA A 12 -3.27 0.82 22.62
CA ALA A 12 -3.18 -0.60 22.28
C ALA A 12 -4.54 -1.31 22.20
N GLN A 13 -5.53 -0.91 23.02
CA GLN A 13 -6.87 -1.52 23.02
C GLN A 13 -7.65 -1.20 21.74
N TYR A 14 -7.32 -0.06 21.11
CA TYR A 14 -7.96 0.47 19.91
C TYR A 14 -7.25 0.07 18.62
N MET A 15 -6.19 -0.74 18.68
CA MET A 15 -5.55 -1.30 17.49
C MET A 15 -6.28 -2.54 17.01
N THR A 16 -6.50 -2.63 15.71
CA THR A 16 -6.96 -3.84 15.03
C THR A 16 -5.74 -4.63 14.58
N PHE A 17 -5.66 -5.89 15.00
CA PHE A 17 -4.62 -6.78 14.53
C PHE A 17 -5.07 -7.45 13.26
N ILE A 18 -4.35 -7.20 12.18
CA ILE A 18 -4.46 -7.97 10.95
C ILE A 18 -3.42 -9.07 10.98
N ASP A 19 -3.91 -10.32 10.94
CA ASP A 19 -3.14 -11.53 11.11
C ASP A 19 -1.99 -11.64 10.10
N SER A 20 -0.98 -12.42 10.48
CA SER A 20 0.16 -12.75 9.63
C SER A 20 0.61 -14.16 9.95
N GLU A 21 1.05 -14.85 8.91
CA GLU A 21 1.60 -16.19 9.07
C GLU A 21 2.92 -16.12 9.83
N PHE A 22 3.13 -17.05 10.76
CA PHE A 22 4.39 -17.18 11.46
C PHE A 22 5.43 -17.85 10.54
N TYR A 23 6.70 -17.50 10.73
CA TYR A 23 7.78 -18.34 10.23
C TYR A 23 7.96 -19.53 11.19
N PRO A 24 8.13 -20.79 10.71
CA PRO A 24 8.26 -21.22 9.32
C PRO A 24 6.96 -21.72 8.65
N ASP A 25 5.79 -21.48 9.24
CA ASP A 25 4.52 -22.11 8.86
C ASP A 25 4.13 -21.93 7.37
N TYR A 26 4.58 -20.83 6.73
CA TYR A 26 4.31 -20.57 5.31
C TYR A 26 5.31 -21.23 4.33
N LEU A 27 6.35 -21.93 4.81
CA LEU A 27 7.40 -22.47 3.94
C LEU A 27 6.89 -23.54 2.97
N ASP A 28 5.93 -24.36 3.39
CA ASP A 28 5.32 -25.36 2.50
C ASP A 28 4.59 -24.71 1.33
N GLU A 29 3.84 -23.63 1.59
CA GLU A 29 3.20 -22.84 0.53
C GLU A 29 4.26 -22.17 -0.36
N ALA A 30 5.30 -21.58 0.23
CA ALA A 30 6.39 -20.96 -0.50
C ALA A 30 7.08 -21.95 -1.45
N ARG A 31 7.27 -23.19 -1.00
CA ARG A 31 7.84 -24.26 -1.82
C ARG A 31 6.96 -24.61 -3.02
N ILE A 32 5.66 -24.73 -2.82
CA ILE A 32 4.69 -25.01 -3.90
C ILE A 32 4.71 -23.89 -4.94
N ILE A 33 4.75 -22.63 -4.51
CA ILE A 33 4.69 -21.47 -5.41
C ILE A 33 6.02 -21.23 -6.13
N TYR A 34 7.15 -21.35 -5.42
CA TYR A 34 8.44 -20.87 -5.90
C TYR A 34 9.42 -21.97 -6.34
N GLY A 35 9.19 -23.24 -5.99
CA GLY A 35 10.05 -24.35 -6.39
C GLY A 35 10.27 -24.41 -7.90
N SER A 36 9.17 -24.53 -8.66
CA SER A 36 9.21 -24.58 -10.12
C SER A 36 9.71 -23.27 -10.76
N VAL A 37 9.46 -22.13 -10.11
CA VAL A 37 9.95 -20.82 -10.60
C VAL A 37 11.47 -20.73 -10.52
N ILE A 38 12.07 -21.22 -9.44
CA ILE A 38 13.54 -21.19 -9.24
C ILE A 38 14.24 -22.15 -10.21
N GLU A 39 13.63 -23.32 -10.44
CA GLU A 39 14.10 -24.28 -11.46
C GLU A 39 14.05 -23.66 -12.86
N GLN A 40 12.90 -23.10 -13.24
CA GLN A 40 12.73 -22.40 -14.52
C GLN A 40 13.71 -21.22 -14.68
N PHE A 41 13.94 -20.44 -13.62
CA PHE A 41 14.91 -19.35 -13.66
C PHE A 41 16.32 -19.87 -13.92
N SER A 42 16.69 -20.99 -13.31
CA SER A 42 18.00 -21.62 -13.50
C SER A 42 18.19 -22.12 -14.93
N GLU A 43 17.16 -22.73 -15.52
CA GLU A 43 17.16 -23.14 -16.93
C GLU A 43 17.35 -21.94 -17.86
N LEU A 44 16.58 -20.87 -17.66
CA LEU A 44 16.69 -19.64 -18.44
C LEU A 44 18.08 -18.99 -18.31
N ALA A 45 18.65 -18.97 -17.10
CA ALA A 45 19.99 -18.44 -16.85
C ALA A 45 21.07 -19.26 -17.58
N ASN A 46 20.95 -20.59 -17.58
CA ASN A 46 21.89 -21.47 -18.28
C ASN A 46 21.84 -21.31 -19.81
N MET A 47 20.68 -20.99 -20.37
CA MET A 47 20.52 -20.73 -21.81
C MET A 47 20.96 -19.32 -22.24
N ALA A 48 21.11 -18.39 -21.30
CA ALA A 48 21.46 -17.01 -21.61
C ALA A 48 22.99 -16.83 -21.70
N SER A 49 23.42 -16.07 -22.72
CA SER A 49 24.80 -15.63 -22.91
C SER A 49 25.12 -14.34 -22.15
N SER A 50 24.11 -13.63 -21.66
CA SER A 50 24.26 -12.42 -20.84
C SER A 50 23.05 -12.19 -19.94
N SER A 51 23.21 -11.40 -18.89
CA SER A 51 22.13 -11.00 -17.99
C SER A 51 21.05 -10.15 -18.68
N ALA A 52 21.42 -9.40 -19.72
CA ALA A 52 20.48 -8.68 -20.57
C ALA A 52 19.61 -9.65 -21.39
N GLU A 53 20.22 -10.69 -21.96
CA GLU A 53 19.49 -11.75 -22.67
C GLU A 53 18.57 -12.53 -21.73
N LEU A 54 19.03 -12.84 -20.51
CA LEU A 54 18.21 -13.48 -19.49
C LEU A 54 16.94 -12.66 -19.21
N LEU A 55 17.06 -11.34 -19.06
CA LEU A 55 15.90 -10.47 -18.86
C LEU A 55 14.92 -10.53 -20.03
N ILE A 56 15.41 -10.52 -21.27
CA ILE A 56 14.57 -10.63 -22.48
C ILE A 56 13.79 -11.94 -22.46
N ARG A 57 14.48 -13.08 -22.23
CA ARG A 57 13.87 -14.41 -22.15
C ARG A 57 12.80 -14.51 -21.06
N ILE A 58 13.05 -13.94 -19.89
CA ILE A 58 12.06 -13.90 -18.80
C ILE A 58 10.82 -13.10 -19.23
N VAL A 59 10.99 -11.94 -19.87
CA VAL A 59 9.87 -11.08 -20.27
C VAL A 59 9.02 -11.69 -21.39
N ASP A 60 9.63 -12.55 -22.21
CA ASP A 60 8.97 -13.34 -23.25
C ASP A 60 8.24 -14.57 -22.70
N THR A 61 8.49 -14.96 -21.45
CA THR A 61 7.74 -16.04 -20.79
C THR A 61 6.28 -15.61 -20.52
N PRO A 62 5.29 -16.48 -20.75
CA PRO A 62 3.89 -16.20 -20.41
C PRO A 62 3.66 -15.94 -18.90
N ASN A 63 2.56 -15.24 -18.59
CA ASN A 63 2.04 -15.19 -17.22
C ASN A 63 1.43 -16.56 -16.85
N PRO A 64 1.41 -16.95 -15.55
CA PRO A 64 1.79 -16.18 -14.37
C PRO A 64 3.29 -16.22 -14.01
N SER A 65 4.08 -17.10 -14.61
CA SER A 65 5.50 -17.33 -14.21
C SER A 65 6.37 -16.09 -14.35
N ARG A 66 6.16 -15.27 -15.39
CA ARG A 66 6.97 -14.07 -15.67
C ARG A 66 7.17 -13.16 -14.47
N THR A 67 6.12 -12.82 -13.71
CA THR A 67 6.25 -11.90 -12.58
C THR A 67 7.11 -12.49 -11.46
N GLN A 68 7.02 -13.80 -11.22
CA GLN A 68 7.85 -14.46 -10.21
C GLN A 68 9.31 -14.56 -10.67
N LEU A 69 9.55 -14.90 -11.95
CA LEU A 69 10.89 -14.88 -12.55
C LEU A 69 11.54 -13.49 -12.47
N LEU A 70 10.78 -12.41 -12.68
CA LEU A 70 11.27 -11.04 -12.51
C LEU A 70 11.63 -10.71 -11.05
N ARG A 71 10.93 -11.29 -10.06
CA ARG A 71 11.31 -11.16 -8.64
C ARG A 71 12.64 -11.86 -8.36
N VAL A 72 12.86 -13.06 -8.92
CA VAL A 72 14.14 -13.78 -8.83
C VAL A 72 15.24 -12.99 -9.54
N PHE A 73 14.99 -12.47 -10.75
CA PHE A 73 15.92 -11.63 -11.50
C PHE A 73 16.37 -10.42 -10.68
N ARG A 74 15.44 -9.72 -10.03
CA ARG A 74 15.78 -8.58 -9.16
C ARG A 74 16.76 -8.96 -8.05
N LYS A 75 16.60 -10.13 -7.43
CA LYS A 75 17.46 -10.59 -6.33
C LYS A 75 18.84 -11.05 -6.82
N TYR A 76 18.89 -11.76 -7.95
CA TYR A 76 20.13 -12.33 -8.48
C TYR A 76 20.94 -11.40 -9.36
N VAL A 77 20.27 -10.51 -10.10
CA VAL A 77 20.88 -9.79 -11.23
C VAL A 77 20.86 -8.28 -11.04
N SER A 78 19.72 -7.72 -10.64
CA SER A 78 19.53 -6.26 -10.63
C SER A 78 18.68 -5.79 -9.43
N PRO A 79 19.29 -5.61 -8.25
CA PRO A 79 18.56 -5.07 -7.09
C PRO A 79 18.11 -3.62 -7.28
N ASP A 80 18.76 -2.90 -8.19
CA ASP A 80 18.50 -1.50 -8.56
C ASP A 80 17.24 -1.31 -9.41
N THR A 81 16.71 -2.38 -10.03
CA THR A 81 15.46 -2.32 -10.79
C THR A 81 14.27 -2.76 -9.94
N SER A 82 13.08 -2.25 -10.26
CA SER A 82 11.83 -2.69 -9.63
C SER A 82 11.08 -3.68 -10.53
N VAL A 83 10.37 -4.64 -9.94
CA VAL A 83 9.55 -5.59 -10.72
C VAL A 83 8.49 -4.84 -11.55
N GLU A 84 7.92 -3.76 -11.00
CA GLU A 84 6.98 -2.88 -11.71
C GLU A 84 7.57 -2.28 -12.98
N MET A 85 8.84 -1.86 -12.93
CA MET A 85 9.57 -1.37 -14.10
C MET A 85 9.76 -2.48 -15.13
N LEU A 86 10.16 -3.68 -14.70
CA LEU A 86 10.47 -4.82 -15.57
C LEU A 86 9.23 -5.49 -16.19
N LYS A 87 8.04 -5.34 -15.60
CA LYS A 87 6.78 -5.87 -16.19
C LYS A 87 6.42 -5.18 -17.51
N VAL A 88 6.90 -3.97 -17.76
CA VAL A 88 6.55 -3.19 -18.95
C VAL A 88 7.44 -3.60 -20.13
N LYS A 89 7.08 -4.69 -20.83
CA LYS A 89 7.85 -5.29 -21.94
C LYS A 89 8.42 -4.28 -22.94
N LYS A 90 7.61 -3.32 -23.38
CA LYS A 90 8.04 -2.27 -24.33
C LYS A 90 9.18 -1.36 -23.84
N LYS A 91 9.44 -1.30 -22.53
CA LYS A 91 10.51 -0.49 -21.92
C LYS A 91 11.82 -1.27 -21.71
N ILE A 92 11.82 -2.59 -21.90
CA ILE A 92 13.00 -3.43 -21.63
C ILE A 92 14.26 -2.99 -22.37
N PRO A 93 14.22 -2.64 -23.67
CA PRO A 93 15.42 -2.16 -24.36
C PRO A 93 16.02 -0.92 -23.68
N LYS A 94 15.18 0.03 -23.27
CA LYS A 94 15.61 1.22 -22.54
C LYS A 94 16.16 0.88 -21.15
N ILE A 95 15.51 -0.02 -20.41
CA ILE A 95 15.97 -0.45 -19.10
C ILE A 95 17.35 -1.12 -19.19
N ILE A 96 17.59 -1.94 -20.21
CA ILE A 96 18.91 -2.54 -20.46
C ILE A 96 19.93 -1.46 -20.77
N ALA A 97 19.59 -0.45 -21.58
CA ALA A 97 20.50 0.66 -21.88
C ALA A 97 20.85 1.47 -20.61
N ASP A 98 19.84 1.80 -19.80
CA ASP A 98 19.99 2.67 -18.63
C ASP A 98 20.64 1.94 -17.43
N TYR A 99 20.31 0.66 -17.20
CA TYR A 99 20.69 -0.09 -15.99
C TYR A 99 21.55 -1.33 -16.25
N GLY A 100 21.67 -1.79 -17.50
CA GLY A 100 22.32 -3.06 -17.84
C GLY A 100 23.80 -3.11 -17.43
N HIS A 101 24.47 -1.96 -17.39
CA HIS A 101 25.84 -1.84 -16.91
C HIS A 101 26.02 -2.19 -15.41
N ARG A 102 24.92 -2.21 -14.64
CA ARG A 102 24.89 -2.62 -13.22
C ARG A 102 24.35 -4.03 -13.03
N PHE A 103 23.99 -4.73 -14.10
CA PHE A 103 23.55 -6.11 -13.98
C PHE A 103 24.73 -6.97 -13.55
N ARG A 104 24.49 -7.86 -12.58
CA ARG A 104 25.46 -8.88 -12.22
C ARG A 104 25.82 -9.71 -13.46
N ASP A 105 27.09 -10.03 -13.61
CA ASP A 105 27.57 -10.89 -14.69
C ASP A 105 26.84 -12.25 -14.70
N ILE A 106 26.54 -12.77 -15.89
CA ILE A 106 25.72 -13.98 -16.05
C ILE A 106 26.41 -15.22 -15.50
N GLU A 107 27.74 -15.33 -15.60
CA GLU A 107 28.48 -16.47 -15.07
C GLU A 107 28.49 -16.45 -13.54
N GLN A 108 28.57 -15.25 -12.95
CA GLN A 108 28.40 -15.10 -11.50
C GLN A 108 26.97 -15.46 -11.04
N VAL A 109 25.95 -15.11 -11.82
CA VAL A 109 24.55 -15.51 -11.53
C VAL A 109 24.41 -17.03 -11.56
N LYS A 110 24.92 -17.70 -12.61
CA LYS A 110 24.90 -19.18 -12.74
C LYS A 110 25.63 -19.86 -11.57
N ALA A 111 26.84 -19.41 -11.25
CA ALA A 111 27.61 -19.94 -10.13
C ALA A 111 26.88 -19.77 -8.79
N ASN A 112 26.29 -18.59 -8.54
CA ASN A 112 25.55 -18.33 -7.31
C ASN A 112 24.30 -19.22 -7.19
N LEU A 113 23.56 -19.45 -8.29
CA LEU A 113 22.41 -20.36 -8.30
C LEU A 113 22.82 -21.80 -8.00
N ALA A 114 23.92 -22.27 -8.61
CA ALA A 114 24.41 -23.63 -8.43
C ALA A 114 24.87 -23.94 -6.99
N ASN A 115 25.31 -22.91 -6.25
CA ASN A 115 25.78 -23.03 -4.87
C ASN A 115 24.65 -23.01 -3.82
N ARG A 116 23.38 -22.88 -4.22
CA ARG A 116 22.24 -22.88 -3.30
C ARG A 116 21.70 -24.29 -3.04
N PRO A 117 21.10 -24.53 -1.85
CA PRO A 117 20.40 -25.79 -1.57
C PRO A 117 19.19 -25.97 -2.49
N LYS A 118 18.76 -27.22 -2.66
CA LYS A 118 17.55 -27.59 -3.41
C LYS A 118 16.59 -28.34 -2.47
N PRO A 119 15.44 -27.76 -2.10
CA PRO A 119 14.95 -26.41 -2.44
C PRO A 119 15.73 -25.28 -1.75
N ASP A 120 15.77 -24.08 -2.37
CA ASP A 120 16.33 -22.87 -1.76
C ASP A 120 15.30 -22.17 -0.87
N GLU A 121 15.03 -22.75 0.31
CA GLU A 121 14.00 -22.27 1.25
C GLU A 121 14.19 -20.80 1.66
N ALA A 122 15.45 -20.35 1.80
CA ALA A 122 15.72 -18.96 2.16
C ALA A 122 15.29 -17.99 1.05
N LEU A 123 15.54 -18.33 -0.22
CA LEU A 123 15.03 -17.54 -1.33
C LEU A 123 13.50 -17.60 -1.41
N MET A 124 12.91 -18.76 -1.20
CA MET A 124 11.44 -18.93 -1.20
C MET A 124 10.79 -18.07 -0.12
N ALA A 125 11.34 -18.05 1.10
CA ALA A 125 10.88 -17.19 2.19
C ALA A 125 10.97 -15.70 1.85
N ILE A 126 12.06 -15.26 1.22
CA ILE A 126 12.20 -13.87 0.77
C ILE A 126 11.18 -13.54 -0.34
N LEU A 127 10.85 -14.49 -1.21
CA LEU A 127 9.93 -14.26 -2.32
C LEU A 127 8.47 -14.22 -1.88
N ILE A 128 8.07 -15.06 -0.91
CA ILE A 128 6.69 -15.09 -0.43
C ILE A 128 6.31 -13.85 0.38
N GLU A 129 7.26 -13.15 1.02
CA GLU A 129 7.01 -11.83 1.63
C GLU A 129 6.51 -10.78 0.61
N TYR A 130 6.80 -10.94 -0.68
CA TYR A 130 6.23 -10.06 -1.72
C TYR A 130 4.76 -10.37 -2.02
N LYS A 131 4.23 -11.53 -1.63
CA LYS A 131 2.81 -11.90 -1.81
C LYS A 131 1.93 -11.09 -0.86
N SER A 132 2.32 -10.95 0.40
CA SER A 132 1.56 -10.26 1.45
C SER A 132 1.79 -8.75 1.50
N ARG A 133 2.68 -8.21 0.66
CA ARG A 133 2.99 -6.77 0.66
C ARG A 133 1.76 -5.93 0.29
N GLY A 134 1.33 -5.08 1.23
CA GLY A 134 0.18 -4.20 1.07
C GLY A 134 -1.17 -4.82 1.45
N GLN A 135 -1.21 -6.13 1.68
CA GLN A 135 -2.43 -6.88 2.02
C GLN A 135 -3.15 -6.31 3.24
N LYS A 136 -2.40 -6.01 4.32
CA LYS A 136 -2.99 -5.42 5.53
C LYS A 136 -3.66 -4.06 5.29
N GLY A 137 -3.13 -3.27 4.36
CA GLY A 137 -3.77 -2.02 3.96
C GLY A 137 -5.10 -2.27 3.24
N TYR A 138 -5.15 -3.28 2.36
CA TYR A 138 -6.37 -3.66 1.66
C TYR A 138 -7.43 -4.27 2.57
N GLU A 139 -7.03 -5.04 3.56
CA GLU A 139 -7.96 -5.60 4.56
C GLU A 139 -8.51 -4.49 5.47
N LEU A 140 -7.69 -3.49 5.83
CA LEU A 140 -8.14 -2.30 6.56
C LEU A 140 -9.20 -1.51 5.78
N THR A 141 -8.96 -1.22 4.49
CA THR A 141 -9.93 -0.51 3.66
C THR A 141 -11.19 -1.33 3.46
N GLU A 142 -11.09 -2.63 3.22
CA GLU A 142 -12.25 -3.50 3.04
C GLU A 142 -13.14 -3.51 4.29
N ALA A 143 -12.53 -3.67 5.47
CA ALA A 143 -13.26 -3.65 6.74
C ALA A 143 -14.03 -2.34 6.94
N PHE A 144 -13.41 -1.20 6.60
CA PHE A 144 -14.09 0.09 6.68
C PHE A 144 -15.24 0.22 5.68
N PHE A 145 -15.07 -0.20 4.43
CA PHE A 145 -16.14 -0.12 3.43
C PHE A 145 -17.33 -0.99 3.81
N LEU A 146 -17.09 -2.23 4.25
CA LEU A 146 -18.16 -3.12 4.73
C LEU A 146 -18.89 -2.54 5.94
N TRP A 147 -18.14 -1.99 6.90
CA TRP A 147 -18.72 -1.33 8.06
C TRP A 147 -19.54 -0.11 7.66
N PHE A 148 -19.02 0.76 6.76
CA PHE A 148 -19.71 1.97 6.33
C PHE A 148 -21.01 1.62 5.60
N GLU A 149 -20.97 0.71 4.63
CA GLU A 149 -22.17 0.27 3.89
C GLU A 149 -23.23 -0.29 4.83
N SER A 150 -22.84 -1.10 5.82
CA SER A 150 -23.76 -1.67 6.79
C SER A 150 -24.42 -0.63 7.71
N ASN A 151 -23.78 0.50 7.98
CA ASN A 151 -24.25 1.51 8.94
C ASN A 151 -24.88 2.74 8.25
N PHE A 152 -24.44 3.07 7.04
CA PHE A 152 -24.70 4.35 6.37
C PHE A 152 -25.07 4.20 4.88
N GLY A 153 -24.95 3.02 4.29
CA GLY A 153 -25.13 2.81 2.83
C GLY A 153 -26.53 3.11 2.29
N SER A 154 -27.55 3.19 3.16
CA SER A 154 -28.89 3.63 2.75
C SER A 154 -29.01 5.14 2.51
N GLU A 155 -28.13 5.94 3.12
CA GLU A 155 -28.21 7.41 3.14
C GLU A 155 -27.07 8.08 2.38
N TYR A 156 -25.92 7.40 2.29
CA TYR A 156 -24.69 7.94 1.74
C TYR A 156 -24.06 6.99 0.74
N LEU A 157 -23.31 7.55 -0.19
CA LEU A 157 -22.50 6.81 -1.14
C LEU A 157 -21.04 6.84 -0.68
N ILE A 158 -20.36 5.70 -0.79
CA ILE A 158 -18.91 5.59 -0.59
C ILE A 158 -18.24 5.11 -1.87
N GLN A 159 -17.11 5.76 -2.23
CA GLN A 159 -16.32 5.45 -3.41
C GLN A 159 -14.85 5.28 -3.03
N GLY A 160 -14.19 4.34 -3.70
CA GLY A 160 -12.77 4.06 -3.55
C GLY A 160 -12.46 2.58 -3.72
N PRO A 161 -11.18 2.20 -3.70
CA PRO A 161 -10.79 0.81 -3.81
C PRO A 161 -11.09 0.06 -2.51
N VAL A 162 -12.05 -0.88 -2.54
CA VAL A 162 -12.37 -1.74 -1.38
C VAL A 162 -11.13 -2.57 -0.97
N ARG A 163 -10.36 -3.05 -1.96
CA ARG A 163 -9.09 -3.77 -1.78
C ARG A 163 -7.99 -3.17 -2.69
N ALA A 164 -7.24 -3.99 -3.42
CA ALA A 164 -6.37 -3.52 -4.48
C ALA A 164 -7.20 -2.88 -5.60
N GLY A 165 -6.93 -1.62 -5.92
CA GLY A 165 -7.66 -0.89 -6.95
C GLY A 165 -7.06 0.47 -7.21
N ARG A 166 -7.72 1.23 -8.08
CA ARG A 166 -7.34 2.62 -8.36
C ARG A 166 -7.98 3.52 -7.32
N ASP A 167 -7.18 4.38 -6.70
CA ASP A 167 -7.62 5.42 -5.78
C ASP A 167 -8.60 6.40 -6.45
N VAL A 168 -9.40 7.07 -5.62
CA VAL A 168 -10.23 8.18 -6.07
C VAL A 168 -9.33 9.37 -6.40
N MET A 169 -9.33 9.80 -7.66
CA MET A 169 -8.56 10.96 -8.08
C MET A 169 -9.38 12.23 -7.87
N LEU A 170 -8.97 13.09 -6.93
CA LEU A 170 -9.72 14.32 -6.59
C LEU A 170 -9.93 15.24 -7.79
N ASN A 171 -8.98 15.32 -8.71
CA ASN A 171 -9.11 16.10 -9.96
C ASN A 171 -10.15 15.54 -10.93
N GLU A 172 -10.64 14.32 -10.73
CA GLU A 172 -11.66 13.67 -11.57
C GLU A 172 -13.06 13.79 -10.94
N VAL A 173 -13.14 13.88 -9.62
CA VAL A 173 -14.42 13.86 -8.87
C VAL A 173 -14.79 15.22 -8.25
N LEU A 174 -13.82 16.11 -8.03
CA LEU A 174 -14.05 17.47 -7.51
C LEU A 174 -13.87 18.50 -8.63
N LYS A 175 -14.89 19.35 -8.81
CA LYS A 175 -14.87 20.41 -9.81
C LYS A 175 -13.69 21.36 -9.56
N ASP A 176 -12.96 21.71 -10.62
CA ASP A 176 -11.84 22.66 -10.61
C ASP A 176 -10.65 22.29 -9.70
N TRP A 177 -10.58 21.05 -9.20
CA TRP A 177 -9.43 20.55 -8.46
C TRP A 177 -8.27 20.29 -9.43
N GLN A 178 -7.19 21.08 -9.33
CA GLN A 178 -6.14 21.13 -10.36
C GLN A 178 -5.09 20.02 -10.24
N THR A 179 -4.84 19.53 -9.03
CA THR A 179 -3.72 18.63 -8.77
C THR A 179 -4.15 17.17 -8.79
N LYS A 180 -3.33 16.29 -9.37
CA LYS A 180 -3.57 14.84 -9.30
C LYS A 180 -3.35 14.33 -7.89
N THR A 181 -4.42 14.32 -7.10
CA THR A 181 -4.39 13.93 -5.69
C THR A 181 -5.19 12.63 -5.53
N PRO A 182 -4.54 11.50 -5.20
CA PRO A 182 -5.23 10.27 -4.89
C PRO A 182 -5.78 10.31 -3.45
N ALA A 183 -6.97 9.76 -3.26
CA ALA A 183 -7.61 9.52 -1.97
C ALA A 183 -8.19 8.11 -1.92
N ASP A 184 -8.16 7.50 -0.74
CA ASP A 184 -8.63 6.13 -0.55
C ASP A 184 -10.16 6.06 -0.48
N ILE A 185 -10.80 7.14 -0.02
CA ILE A 185 -12.25 7.19 0.24
C ILE A 185 -12.81 8.53 -0.25
N LEU A 186 -13.96 8.50 -0.90
CA LEU A 186 -14.85 9.64 -1.09
C LEU A 186 -16.25 9.25 -0.59
N ILE A 187 -16.79 10.01 0.36
CA ILE A 187 -18.18 9.85 0.81
C ILE A 187 -18.99 11.06 0.34
N SER A 188 -20.17 10.81 -0.20
CA SER A 188 -21.10 11.83 -0.65
C SER A 188 -22.53 11.52 -0.21
N ARG A 189 -23.39 12.55 -0.22
CA ARG A 189 -24.84 12.32 -0.19
C ARG A 189 -25.28 11.66 -1.50
N ASN A 190 -26.51 11.13 -1.51
CA ASN A 190 -27.15 10.55 -2.69
C ASN A 190 -27.35 11.57 -3.84
N ASP A 191 -27.37 12.87 -3.54
CA ASP A 191 -27.43 13.95 -4.55
C ASP A 191 -26.06 14.29 -5.17
N GLY A 192 -24.99 13.62 -4.73
CA GLY A 192 -23.62 13.83 -5.20
C GLY A 192 -22.84 14.90 -4.43
N THR A 193 -23.42 15.53 -3.40
CA THR A 193 -22.70 16.50 -2.56
C THR A 193 -21.55 15.80 -1.81
N PRO A 194 -20.28 16.19 -2.02
CA PRO A 194 -19.15 15.55 -1.36
C PRO A 194 -19.11 15.94 0.12
N LEU A 195 -18.99 14.94 0.99
CA LEU A 195 -18.96 15.11 2.45
C LEU A 195 -17.60 14.82 3.05
N VAL A 196 -16.92 13.76 2.60
CA VAL A 196 -15.64 13.34 3.20
C VAL A 196 -14.66 12.91 2.12
N ILE A 197 -13.42 13.40 2.22
CA ILE A 197 -12.25 12.78 1.59
C ILE A 197 -11.48 12.00 2.66
N GLY A 198 -11.29 10.70 2.45
CA GLY A 198 -10.62 9.83 3.40
C GLY A 198 -9.28 9.28 2.92
N PHE A 199 -8.38 9.08 3.86
CA PHE A 199 -7.08 8.45 3.66
C PHE A 199 -6.90 7.28 4.63
N ALA A 200 -6.54 6.12 4.12
CA ALA A 200 -6.45 4.89 4.89
C ALA A 200 -5.01 4.36 4.95
N ARG A 201 -4.59 3.87 6.12
CA ARG A 201 -3.26 3.32 6.30
C ARG A 201 -3.20 2.31 7.44
N TYR A 202 -2.57 1.18 7.17
CA TYR A 202 -2.18 0.21 8.19
C TYR A 202 -0.68 0.33 8.48
N ASP A 203 -0.31 0.63 9.72
CA ASP A 203 1.07 0.80 10.20
C ASP A 203 1.51 -0.46 10.98
N SER A 204 2.19 -1.39 10.28
CA SER A 204 2.51 -2.71 10.82
C SER A 204 3.85 -2.80 11.57
N ASP A 205 4.91 -2.23 11.01
CA ASP A 205 6.29 -2.25 11.55
C ASP A 205 7.10 -1.12 10.88
N ARG A 206 7.97 -0.41 11.62
CA ARG A 206 8.55 0.88 11.21
C ARG A 206 10.06 0.93 11.14
N GLY A 207 10.55 1.60 10.08
CA GLY A 207 11.91 2.13 9.95
C GLY A 207 11.92 3.68 9.98
N GLY A 208 12.89 4.26 10.70
CA GLY A 208 12.84 5.64 11.22
C GLY A 208 12.79 6.82 10.23
N ALA A 209 13.20 6.67 8.96
CA ALA A 209 13.17 7.80 8.01
C ALA A 209 11.75 8.18 7.51
N GLN A 210 10.76 7.37 7.87
CA GLN A 210 9.40 7.51 7.38
C GLN A 210 8.49 8.40 8.24
N GLU A 211 8.93 8.88 9.40
CA GLU A 211 8.09 9.65 10.33
C GLU A 211 7.91 11.12 9.87
N ASP A 212 9.01 11.80 9.53
CA ASP A 212 9.04 13.25 9.26
C ASP A 212 8.34 13.65 7.94
N ASP A 213 8.52 12.89 6.86
CA ASP A 213 7.92 13.20 5.56
C ASP A 213 6.38 13.07 5.56
N ARG A 214 5.82 12.30 6.50
CA ARG A 214 4.39 11.94 6.49
C ARG A 214 3.49 13.00 7.12
N THR A 215 3.95 13.62 8.20
CA THR A 215 3.12 14.55 8.99
C THR A 215 2.96 15.89 8.27
N GLY A 216 4.04 16.40 7.64
CA GLY A 216 3.98 17.55 6.75
C GLY A 216 3.02 17.32 5.57
N GLY A 217 3.18 16.20 4.86
CA GLY A 217 2.32 15.87 3.71
C GLY A 217 0.84 15.70 4.07
N ASN A 218 0.52 15.12 5.23
CA ASN A 218 -0.88 15.00 5.67
C ASN A 218 -1.50 16.35 6.04
N ARG A 219 -0.72 17.25 6.65
CA ARG A 219 -1.19 18.60 6.98
C ARG A 219 -1.48 19.43 5.73
N ASP A 220 -0.63 19.32 4.71
CA ASP A 220 -0.84 20.01 3.43
C ASP A 220 -2.12 19.51 2.74
N LYS A 221 -2.34 18.19 2.70
CA LYS A 221 -3.61 17.61 2.20
C LYS A 221 -4.83 18.17 2.91
N VAL A 222 -4.82 18.19 4.24
CA VAL A 222 -5.92 18.77 5.04
C VAL A 222 -6.13 20.23 4.67
N THR A 223 -5.05 21.01 4.61
CA THR A 223 -5.10 22.44 4.30
C THR A 223 -5.75 22.69 2.93
N ASP A 224 -5.34 21.96 1.91
CA ASP A 224 -5.84 22.13 0.55
C ASP A 224 -7.30 21.70 0.42
N ILE A 225 -7.70 20.58 1.04
CA ILE A 225 -9.09 20.12 1.02
C ILE A 225 -10.01 21.09 1.75
N LEU A 226 -9.60 21.61 2.92
CA LEU A 226 -10.42 22.57 3.67
C LEU A 226 -10.54 23.93 2.97
N ARG A 227 -9.46 24.40 2.31
CA ARG A 227 -9.52 25.61 1.47
C ARG A 227 -10.46 25.42 0.28
N TYR A 228 -10.43 24.24 -0.35
CA TYR A 228 -11.36 23.90 -1.41
C TYR A 228 -12.81 23.92 -0.89
N ALA A 229 -13.06 23.28 0.26
CA ALA A 229 -14.37 23.26 0.89
C ALA A 229 -14.90 24.67 1.16
N GLU A 230 -14.06 25.57 1.69
CA GLU A 230 -14.42 26.97 1.95
C GLU A 230 -14.71 27.73 0.67
N ARG A 231 -13.84 27.62 -0.35
CA ARG A 231 -14.00 28.32 -1.62
C ARG A 231 -15.28 27.94 -2.36
N TYR A 232 -15.65 26.66 -2.31
CA TYR A 232 -16.83 26.12 -3.00
C TYR A 232 -18.05 25.98 -2.08
N GLN A 233 -17.95 26.46 -0.83
CA GLN A 233 -19.02 26.40 0.18
C GLN A 233 -19.57 24.99 0.40
N LEU A 234 -18.67 24.00 0.41
CA LEU A 234 -19.01 22.59 0.59
C LEU A 234 -18.89 22.19 2.07
N PRO A 235 -19.72 21.23 2.54
CA PRO A 235 -19.60 20.66 3.88
C PRO A 235 -18.41 19.69 4.01
N LEU A 236 -17.49 19.68 3.04
CA LEU A 236 -16.43 18.70 2.88
C LEU A 236 -15.46 18.68 4.08
N LYS A 237 -15.23 17.47 4.58
CA LYS A 237 -14.37 17.12 5.72
C LYS A 237 -13.28 16.14 5.31
N VAL A 238 -12.33 15.90 6.19
CA VAL A 238 -11.22 14.96 5.98
C VAL A 238 -11.27 13.84 7.02
N PHE A 239 -11.11 12.61 6.57
CA PHE A 239 -11.06 11.43 7.43
C PHE A 239 -9.72 10.71 7.28
N PHE A 240 -9.13 10.30 8.40
CA PHE A 240 -7.97 9.43 8.40
C PHE A 240 -8.33 8.13 9.12
N LEU A 241 -8.31 7.02 8.38
CA LEU A 241 -8.35 5.69 8.95
C LEU A 241 -6.91 5.20 9.13
N ASN A 242 -6.36 5.34 10.32
CA ASN A 242 -5.00 4.89 10.61
C ASN A 242 -5.04 3.85 11.74
N ASP A 243 -4.57 2.64 11.44
CA ASP A 243 -4.65 1.49 12.34
C ASP A 243 -3.33 0.70 12.31
N GLY A 244 -3.17 -0.25 13.24
CA GLY A 244 -2.01 -1.11 13.34
C GLY A 244 -1.00 -0.67 14.41
N PRO A 245 -0.19 -1.62 14.92
CA PRO A 245 0.64 -1.42 16.11
C PRO A 245 1.68 -0.31 15.97
N GLY A 246 2.15 -0.01 14.75
CA GLY A 246 3.11 1.06 14.49
C GLY A 246 2.60 2.46 14.87
N LEU A 247 1.28 2.66 14.94
CA LEU A 247 0.66 3.90 15.41
C LEU A 247 0.94 4.19 16.90
N THR A 248 1.28 3.16 17.67
CA THR A 248 1.64 3.29 19.10
C THR A 248 3.10 3.68 19.32
N LEU A 249 3.90 3.73 18.25
CA LEU A 249 5.33 4.03 18.30
C LEU A 249 5.62 5.52 18.04
N GLY A 250 6.66 6.03 18.70
CA GLY A 250 7.20 7.36 18.44
C GLY A 250 6.18 8.49 18.67
N SER A 251 6.21 9.49 17.77
CA SER A 251 5.31 10.65 17.82
C SER A 251 3.98 10.44 17.12
N MET A 252 3.76 9.32 16.42
CA MET A 252 2.67 9.20 15.45
C MET A 252 1.29 9.45 16.00
N TRP A 253 1.01 8.89 17.17
CA TRP A 253 -0.24 9.14 17.86
C TRP A 253 -0.44 10.66 18.09
N ASN A 254 0.61 11.33 18.57
CA ASN A 254 0.59 12.77 18.82
C ASN A 254 0.45 13.56 17.52
N ASP A 255 1.07 13.11 16.44
CA ASP A 255 1.01 13.79 15.14
C ASP A 255 -0.39 13.74 14.54
N TYR A 256 -1.03 12.57 14.58
CA TYR A 256 -2.42 12.42 14.16
C TYR A 256 -3.39 13.16 15.09
N ALA A 257 -3.14 13.15 16.40
CA ALA A 257 -3.91 13.97 17.34
C ALA A 257 -3.78 15.47 17.05
N ALA A 258 -2.56 15.94 16.74
CA ALA A 258 -2.30 17.32 16.36
C ALA A 258 -2.97 17.68 15.03
N LEU A 259 -2.99 16.75 14.07
CA LEU A 259 -3.67 16.91 12.79
C LEU A 259 -5.19 17.00 12.95
N GLU A 260 -5.79 16.17 13.80
CA GLU A 260 -7.22 16.25 14.12
C GLU A 260 -7.57 17.60 14.77
N LYS A 261 -6.76 18.02 15.75
CA LYS A 261 -6.91 19.33 16.41
C LYS A 261 -6.76 20.48 15.42
N TYR A 262 -5.82 20.39 14.47
CA TYR A 262 -5.63 21.38 13.42
C TYR A 262 -6.87 21.57 12.55
N GLY A 263 -7.60 20.48 12.28
CA GLY A 263 -8.83 20.47 11.49
C GLY A 263 -10.05 21.11 12.13
N LYS A 264 -10.00 21.46 13.43
CA LYS A 264 -11.08 22.15 14.18
C LYS A 264 -12.47 21.50 13.97
N GLY A 265 -12.54 20.18 14.07
CA GLY A 265 -13.78 19.40 13.91
C GLY A 265 -14.08 18.95 12.48
N LYS A 266 -13.42 19.51 11.46
CA LYS A 266 -13.53 19.07 10.06
C LYS A 266 -12.56 17.95 9.68
N VAL A 267 -11.73 17.53 10.62
CA VAL A 267 -10.82 16.38 10.47
C VAL A 267 -11.17 15.39 11.57
N MET A 268 -11.22 14.11 11.21
CA MET A 268 -11.35 13.00 12.14
C MET A 268 -10.28 11.96 11.87
N VAL A 269 -9.63 11.47 12.92
CA VAL A 269 -8.72 10.34 12.86
C VAL A 269 -9.32 9.19 13.66
N CYS A 270 -9.46 8.01 13.05
CA CYS A 270 -9.95 6.81 13.71
C CYS A 270 -9.08 5.59 13.37
N THR A 271 -9.11 4.62 14.27
CA THR A 271 -8.84 3.20 13.97
C THR A 271 -10.18 2.50 13.71
N LEU A 272 -10.18 1.25 13.22
CA LEU A 272 -11.46 0.54 12.99
C LEU A 272 -12.28 0.41 14.29
N LYS A 273 -11.62 0.18 15.42
CA LYS A 273 -12.26 0.05 16.74
C LYS A 273 -12.87 1.34 17.29
N MET A 274 -12.61 2.48 16.66
CA MET A 274 -13.19 3.78 17.05
C MET A 274 -14.44 4.15 16.25
N LEU A 275 -14.75 3.41 15.17
CA LEU A 275 -15.76 3.81 14.19
C LEU A 275 -17.15 3.97 14.81
N ASP A 276 -17.63 2.99 15.58
CA ASP A 276 -18.97 3.02 16.18
C ASP A 276 -19.16 4.18 17.18
N GLU A 277 -18.10 4.59 17.89
CA GLU A 277 -18.16 5.69 18.86
C GLU A 277 -18.04 7.07 18.18
N ARG A 278 -17.22 7.17 17.12
CA ARG A 278 -16.74 8.45 16.62
C ARG A 278 -17.26 8.81 15.25
N PHE A 279 -17.38 7.86 14.33
CA PHE A 279 -17.79 8.15 12.97
C PHE A 279 -19.32 8.12 12.88
N THR A 280 -19.95 9.26 13.15
CA THR A 280 -21.41 9.38 13.31
C THR A 280 -22.06 10.18 12.18
N ARG A 281 -23.38 10.01 12.02
CA ARG A 281 -24.19 10.85 11.11
C ARG A 281 -24.06 12.33 11.44
N ASP A 282 -24.07 12.69 12.72
CA ASP A 282 -23.88 14.07 13.16
C ASP A 282 -22.55 14.64 12.67
N TRP A 283 -21.46 13.86 12.74
CA TRP A 283 -20.18 14.32 12.22
C TRP A 283 -20.13 14.39 10.69
N LEU A 284 -20.90 13.56 9.97
CA LEU A 284 -21.02 13.68 8.51
C LEU A 284 -21.74 14.99 8.11
N GLU A 285 -22.79 15.36 8.84
CA GLU A 285 -23.72 16.43 8.43
C GLU A 285 -23.44 17.82 9.03
N ILE A 286 -22.85 17.88 10.23
CA ILE A 286 -22.60 19.14 10.98
C ILE A 286 -21.17 19.63 10.74
#